data_AF-A0A100I6U7-F1
#
_entry.id   AF-A0A100I6U7-F1
#
_cell.length_a   1.000
_cell.length_b   1.000
_cell.length_c   1.000
_cell.angle_alpha   90.00
_cell.angle_beta   90.00
_cell.angle_gamma   90.00
#
_symmetry.space_group_name_H-M   'P 1'
#
loop_
_entity.id
_entity.type
_entity.pdbx_description
1 polymer ?
#
loop_
_entity_poly.entity_id
_entity_poly.type
_entity_poly.pdbx_seq_one_letter_code
_entity_poly.pdbx_strand_id
1 'polypeptide(L)'
;MKAFSQSLLALSLASVAVAAAACNTSALNTTTYNYYITVDGTTVFDVARATNRGVCDIGRQNLMADVTIVPNVGEYFIIPPEVCEPDNTSCLLPNINATRTCIYGGPRLYYTVRGDTYEVIARRLNITVESLMHVDGPANETLTNPTSPTAELDVGQFIKVPQCDPSQCIIQPYVFKWGVYKDLAEKYGTTVGQIMMMSPTYNYSSLAFSPEGMYPPINLPINCTALSNNMTTLD
;
A
#
# COMPACT_ATOMS: atom_id res chain seq x y z
N MET A 1 -28.33 69.40 3.98
CA MET A 1 -27.22 68.44 4.10
C MET A 1 -27.77 67.04 3.79
N LYS A 2 -27.80 66.71 2.49
CA LYS A 2 -27.17 65.56 1.82
C LYS A 2 -27.78 64.18 2.16
N ALA A 3 -28.72 63.77 1.30
CA ALA A 3 -29.15 62.39 1.14
C ALA A 3 -28.01 61.56 0.51
N PHE A 4 -27.72 60.39 1.08
CA PHE A 4 -26.79 59.41 0.52
C PHE A 4 -27.60 58.22 0.01
N SER A 5 -27.65 58.08 -1.31
CA SER A 5 -28.14 56.90 -2.03
C SER A 5 -27.01 55.88 -2.08
N GLN A 6 -27.15 54.73 -1.43
CA GLN A 6 -26.22 53.61 -1.56
C GLN A 6 -26.74 52.64 -2.63
N SER A 7 -26.10 52.66 -3.80
CA SER A 7 -26.30 51.67 -4.85
C SER A 7 -25.54 50.39 -4.51
N LEU A 8 -26.26 49.29 -4.26
CA LEU A 8 -25.68 47.95 -4.18
C LEU A 8 -25.37 47.44 -5.59
N LEU A 9 -24.08 47.33 -5.95
CA LEU A 9 -23.64 46.54 -7.10
C LEU A 9 -23.71 45.05 -6.74
N ALA A 10 -24.54 44.29 -7.45
CA ALA A 10 -24.52 42.83 -7.40
C ALA A 10 -23.38 42.32 -8.30
N LEU A 11 -22.35 41.71 -7.69
CA LEU A 11 -21.31 40.96 -8.42
C LEU A 11 -21.87 39.57 -8.77
N SER A 12 -22.17 39.34 -10.05
CA SER A 12 -22.49 38.01 -10.57
C SER A 12 -21.21 37.18 -10.65
N LEU A 13 -21.06 36.19 -9.78
CA LEU A 13 -20.05 35.13 -9.92
C LEU A 13 -20.45 34.23 -11.10
N ALA A 14 -19.85 34.44 -12.26
CA ALA A 14 -19.93 33.50 -13.37
C ALA A 14 -19.08 32.28 -13.03
N SER A 15 -19.73 31.16 -12.76
CA SER A 15 -19.09 29.85 -12.60
C SER A 15 -18.51 29.42 -13.95
N VAL A 16 -17.18 29.51 -14.12
CA VAL A 16 -16.51 28.95 -15.29
C VAL A 16 -16.46 27.44 -15.10
N ALA A 17 -17.41 26.73 -15.69
CA ALA A 17 -17.31 25.29 -15.86
C ALA A 17 -16.17 25.02 -16.86
N VAL A 18 -15.00 24.63 -16.35
CA VAL A 18 -13.93 24.10 -17.19
C VAL A 18 -14.43 22.75 -17.70
N ALA A 19 -14.91 22.72 -18.95
CA ALA A 19 -15.19 21.47 -19.63
C ALA A 19 -13.87 20.71 -19.75
N ALA A 20 -13.71 19.65 -18.96
CA ALA A 20 -12.65 18.68 -19.19
C ALA A 20 -12.81 18.18 -20.63
N ALA A 21 -11.76 18.30 -21.44
CA ALA A 21 -11.76 17.74 -22.78
C ALA A 21 -12.06 16.23 -22.65
N ALA A 22 -13.16 15.78 -23.26
CA ALA A 22 -13.50 14.37 -23.25
C ALA A 22 -12.36 13.56 -23.87
N CYS A 23 -11.81 12.61 -23.11
CA CYS A 23 -10.74 11.75 -23.59
C CYS A 23 -11.21 10.95 -24.82
N ASN A 24 -10.37 10.90 -25.85
CA ASN A 24 -10.63 10.09 -27.04
C ASN A 24 -10.14 8.65 -26.81
N THR A 25 -11.05 7.75 -26.41
CA THR A 25 -10.74 6.35 -26.16
C THR A 25 -10.14 5.62 -27.36
N SER A 26 -10.47 6.04 -28.58
CA SER A 26 -9.96 5.42 -29.82
C SER A 26 -8.52 5.81 -30.14
N ALA A 27 -7.98 6.84 -29.49
CA ALA A 27 -6.59 7.28 -29.64
C ALA A 27 -5.65 6.68 -28.57
N LEU A 28 -6.20 5.97 -27.58
CA LEU A 28 -5.43 5.36 -26.50
C LEU A 28 -4.55 4.23 -27.02
N ASN A 29 -3.31 4.18 -26.54
CA ASN A 29 -2.41 3.07 -26.82
C ASN A 29 -2.85 1.82 -26.06
N THR A 30 -3.35 0.82 -26.79
CA THR A 30 -3.84 -0.44 -26.22
C THR A 30 -2.75 -1.51 -25.99
N THR A 31 -1.49 -1.16 -26.20
CA THR A 31 -0.36 -2.10 -26.11
C THR A 31 -0.02 -2.41 -24.65
N THR A 32 0.19 -3.69 -24.37
CA THR A 32 0.79 -4.20 -23.14
C THR A 32 2.21 -4.67 -23.42
N TYR A 33 3.17 -4.30 -22.57
CA TYR A 33 4.58 -4.65 -22.75
C TYR A 33 5.32 -4.67 -21.41
N ASN A 34 6.54 -5.19 -21.40
CA ASN A 34 7.39 -5.23 -20.20
C ASN A 34 8.30 -3.99 -20.14
N TYR A 35 8.34 -3.34 -18.99
CA TYR A 35 9.29 -2.29 -18.67
C TYR A 35 10.38 -2.84 -17.75
N TYR A 36 11.62 -2.93 -18.26
CA TYR A 36 12.75 -3.48 -17.51
C TYR A 36 13.37 -2.44 -16.58
N ILE A 37 13.63 -2.84 -15.35
CA ILE A 37 14.31 -2.04 -14.34
C ILE A 37 15.81 -2.12 -14.56
N THR A 38 16.41 -1.03 -15.05
CA THR A 38 17.85 -0.96 -15.37
C THR A 38 18.64 -0.08 -14.40
N VAL A 39 17.96 0.75 -13.62
CA VAL A 39 18.56 1.69 -12.67
C VAL A 39 18.09 1.35 -11.27
N ASP A 40 19.04 1.21 -10.34
CA ASP A 40 18.73 0.94 -8.93
C ASP A 40 17.91 2.09 -8.33
N GLY A 41 16.94 1.74 -7.48
CA GLY A 41 16.03 2.72 -6.88
C GLY A 41 14.89 3.19 -7.78
N THR A 42 14.76 2.68 -9.02
CA THR A 42 13.60 2.98 -9.88
C THR A 42 12.32 2.51 -9.19
N THR A 43 11.35 3.41 -9.02
CA THR A 43 10.06 3.09 -8.39
C THR A 43 8.95 2.93 -9.43
N VAL A 44 7.82 2.34 -9.04
CA VAL A 44 6.61 2.31 -9.88
C VAL A 44 6.13 3.72 -10.25
N PHE A 45 6.40 4.73 -9.41
CA PHE A 45 6.04 6.13 -9.69
C PHE A 45 6.87 6.70 -10.85
N ASP A 46 8.14 6.32 -10.93
CA ASP A 46 9.01 6.69 -12.04
C ASP A 46 8.56 6.00 -13.33
N VAL A 47 8.21 4.72 -13.24
CA VAL A 47 7.71 3.94 -14.38
C VAL A 47 6.36 4.46 -14.87
N ALA A 48 5.42 4.77 -13.96
CA ALA A 48 4.13 5.38 -14.27
C ALA A 48 4.30 6.69 -15.06
N ARG A 49 5.20 7.57 -14.59
CA ARG A 49 5.53 8.82 -15.27
C ARG A 49 6.20 8.59 -16.63
N ALA A 50 7.15 7.66 -16.72
CA ALA A 50 7.86 7.36 -17.96
C ALA A 50 6.98 6.73 -19.03
N THR A 51 5.94 6.00 -18.62
CA THR A 51 5.02 5.27 -19.51
C THR A 51 3.68 5.95 -19.70
N ASN A 52 3.43 7.08 -19.03
CA ASN A 52 2.13 7.76 -19.00
C ASN A 52 0.99 6.79 -18.60
N ARG A 53 1.17 6.08 -17.49
CA ARG A 53 0.19 5.18 -16.87
C ARG A 53 -0.05 5.56 -15.41
N GLY A 54 -1.13 5.05 -14.83
CA GLY A 54 -1.40 5.23 -13.42
C GLY A 54 -0.56 4.27 -12.58
N VAL A 55 -0.04 4.75 -11.45
CA VAL A 55 0.67 3.92 -10.46
C VAL A 55 -0.16 2.71 -10.05
N CYS A 56 -1.45 2.90 -9.80
CA CYS A 56 -2.35 1.85 -9.38
C CYS A 56 -2.79 0.95 -10.52
N ASP A 57 -2.82 1.47 -11.75
CA ASP A 57 -3.06 0.65 -12.94
C ASP A 57 -1.91 -0.35 -13.13
N ILE A 58 -0.66 0.13 -13.04
CA ILE A 58 0.53 -0.74 -13.06
C ILE A 58 0.51 -1.69 -11.86
N GLY A 59 0.23 -1.18 -10.66
CA GLY A 59 0.21 -1.97 -9.44
C GLY A 59 -0.74 -3.16 -9.50
N ARG A 60 -1.97 -2.94 -9.98
CA ARG A 60 -2.98 -4.00 -10.13
C ARG A 60 -2.65 -4.99 -11.24
N GLN A 61 -2.10 -4.51 -12.36
CA GLN A 61 -1.64 -5.35 -13.46
C GLN A 61 -0.46 -6.26 -13.07
N ASN A 62 0.31 -5.88 -12.05
CA ASN A 62 1.45 -6.66 -11.54
C ASN A 62 1.15 -7.37 -10.22
N LEU A 63 -0.11 -7.34 -9.74
CA LEU A 63 -0.50 -7.99 -8.50
C LEU A 63 0.37 -7.56 -7.31
N MET A 64 0.72 -6.27 -7.20
CA MET A 64 1.68 -5.82 -6.19
C MET A 64 1.15 -6.00 -4.76
N ALA A 65 2.01 -6.46 -3.86
CA ALA A 65 1.73 -6.49 -2.43
C ALA A 65 1.53 -5.05 -1.91
N ASP A 66 2.47 -4.16 -2.22
CA ASP A 66 2.38 -2.73 -1.99
C ASP A 66 3.13 -2.04 -3.13
N VAL A 67 2.53 -1.02 -3.73
CA VAL A 67 3.13 -0.28 -4.86
C VAL A 67 4.38 0.52 -4.47
N THR A 68 4.63 0.71 -3.18
CA THR A 68 5.85 1.37 -2.67
C THR A 68 7.06 0.44 -2.60
N ILE A 69 6.89 -0.88 -2.78
CA ILE A 69 8.00 -1.83 -2.80
C ILE A 69 8.87 -1.56 -4.03
N VAL A 70 10.16 -1.28 -3.78
CA VAL A 70 11.11 -0.95 -4.84
C VAL A 70 11.59 -2.24 -5.52
N PRO A 71 11.45 -2.37 -6.85
CA PRO A 71 11.95 -3.53 -7.59
C PRO A 71 13.48 -3.55 -7.65
N ASN A 72 14.05 -4.73 -7.87
CA ASN A 72 15.47 -4.92 -8.13
C ASN A 72 15.81 -4.67 -9.60
N VAL A 73 17.06 -4.28 -9.85
CA VAL A 73 17.59 -4.23 -11.21
C VAL A 73 17.53 -5.62 -11.85
N GLY A 74 17.07 -5.67 -13.10
CA GLY A 74 16.84 -6.92 -13.85
C GLY A 74 15.40 -7.44 -13.75
N GLU A 75 14.61 -6.95 -12.80
CA GLU A 75 13.17 -7.22 -12.77
C GLU A 75 12.43 -6.33 -13.78
N TYR A 76 11.12 -6.57 -13.95
CA TYR A 76 10.29 -5.79 -14.88
C TYR A 76 8.85 -5.71 -14.39
N PHE A 77 8.17 -4.64 -14.81
CA PHE A 77 6.72 -4.49 -14.66
C PHE A 77 6.02 -4.70 -16.00
N ILE A 78 4.84 -5.33 -15.95
CA ILE A 78 3.88 -5.32 -17.04
C ILE A 78 3.23 -3.94 -17.08
N ILE A 79 3.32 -3.26 -18.22
CA ILE A 79 2.69 -1.97 -18.44
C ILE A 79 1.33 -2.19 -19.09
N PRO A 80 0.22 -1.79 -18.43
CA PRO A 80 -1.11 -1.98 -18.99
C PRO A 80 -1.38 -1.03 -20.17
N PRO A 81 -2.46 -1.27 -20.93
CA PRO A 81 -3.03 -0.30 -21.89
C PRO A 81 -3.27 1.08 -21.27
N GLU A 82 -3.33 2.11 -22.11
CA GLU A 82 -3.79 3.45 -21.70
C GLU A 82 -5.24 3.44 -21.28
N VAL A 83 -5.52 4.26 -20.27
CA VAL A 83 -6.86 4.62 -19.84
C VAL A 83 -7.00 6.13 -19.84
N CYS A 84 -8.23 6.61 -19.97
CA CYS A 84 -8.50 8.05 -19.97
C CYS A 84 -8.18 8.72 -18.63
N GLU A 85 -8.36 7.99 -17.54
CA GLU A 85 -8.17 8.49 -16.18
C GLU A 85 -7.20 7.58 -15.44
N PRO A 86 -5.87 7.80 -15.60
CA PRO A 86 -4.86 6.99 -14.93
C PRO A 86 -4.98 7.11 -13.40
N ASP A 87 -5.10 5.97 -12.72
CA ASP A 87 -5.23 5.94 -11.26
C ASP A 87 -3.85 5.94 -10.60
N ASN A 88 -3.57 6.99 -9.84
CA ASN A 88 -2.28 7.17 -9.18
C ASN A 88 -2.35 7.06 -7.65
N THR A 89 -3.53 6.92 -7.07
CA THR A 89 -3.70 7.11 -5.62
C THR A 89 -4.57 6.09 -4.93
N SER A 90 -5.53 5.44 -5.61
CA SER A 90 -6.52 4.62 -4.90
C SER A 90 -5.93 3.36 -4.26
N CYS A 91 -4.78 2.89 -4.76
CA CYS A 91 -4.02 1.75 -4.24
C CYS A 91 -3.00 2.14 -3.15
N LEU A 92 -2.78 3.43 -2.90
CA LEU A 92 -1.82 3.90 -1.90
C LEU A 92 -2.42 3.77 -0.50
N LEU A 93 -1.60 3.33 0.44
CA LEU A 93 -1.97 3.37 1.86
C LEU A 93 -1.96 4.82 2.33
N PRO A 94 -3.05 5.31 2.97
CA PRO A 94 -3.11 6.67 3.44
C PRO A 94 -2.10 6.88 4.57
N ASN A 95 -1.55 8.09 4.66
CA ASN A 95 -0.72 8.46 5.80
C ASN A 95 -1.63 8.83 6.98
N ILE A 96 -2.00 7.82 7.78
CA ILE A 96 -2.87 7.99 8.94
C ILE A 96 -2.07 7.87 10.24
N ASN A 97 -2.46 8.66 11.24
CA ASN A 97 -1.99 8.47 12.61
C ASN A 97 -2.75 7.28 13.21
N ALA A 98 -2.21 6.08 12.99
CA ALA A 98 -2.76 4.87 13.58
C ALA A 98 -2.79 5.00 15.11
N THR A 99 -3.89 4.58 15.73
CA THR A 99 -4.06 4.63 17.20
C THR A 99 -3.90 3.27 17.87
N ARG A 100 -3.88 2.20 17.08
CA ARG A 100 -3.75 0.84 17.57
C ARG A 100 -2.28 0.53 17.85
N THR A 101 -2.00 -0.13 18.96
CA THR A 101 -0.65 -0.57 19.34
C THR A 101 -0.37 -2.03 19.01
N CYS A 102 -1.33 -2.75 18.43
CA CYS A 102 -1.19 -4.16 18.09
C CYS A 102 -2.18 -4.58 16.98
N ILE A 103 -1.81 -5.64 16.26
CA ILE A 103 -2.67 -6.27 15.25
C ILE A 103 -3.63 -7.28 15.87
N TYR A 104 -4.71 -7.62 15.18
CA TYR A 104 -5.62 -8.69 15.61
C TYR A 104 -5.29 -10.02 14.94
N GLY A 105 -5.39 -11.11 15.69
CA GLY A 105 -5.20 -12.50 15.29
C GLY A 105 -3.74 -12.91 15.12
N GLY A 106 -3.00 -12.20 14.27
CA GLY A 106 -1.64 -12.56 13.89
C GLY A 106 -1.41 -12.50 12.38
N PRO A 107 -0.27 -13.01 11.89
CA PRO A 107 0.82 -13.64 12.64
C PRO A 107 1.72 -12.57 13.29
N ARG A 108 2.81 -12.93 13.99
CA ARG A 108 3.63 -11.97 14.78
C ARG A 108 5.03 -11.67 14.23
N LEU A 109 5.32 -12.10 13.01
CA LEU A 109 6.61 -11.89 12.36
C LEU A 109 6.40 -11.23 11.00
N TYR A 110 7.03 -10.08 10.80
CA TYR A 110 7.05 -9.36 9.53
C TYR A 110 8.43 -9.52 8.89
N TYR A 111 8.46 -9.92 7.62
CA TYR A 111 9.68 -10.09 6.83
C TYR A 111 9.98 -8.81 6.05
N THR A 112 11.15 -8.22 6.26
CA THR A 112 11.50 -6.94 5.63
C THR A 112 11.77 -7.10 4.14
N VAL A 113 11.21 -6.18 3.36
CA VAL A 113 11.42 -6.05 1.92
C VAL A 113 12.10 -4.73 1.59
N ARG A 114 12.52 -4.57 0.34
CA ARG A 114 13.26 -3.38 -0.08
C ARG A 114 12.42 -2.10 0.09
N GLY A 115 13.02 -1.08 0.70
CA GLY A 115 12.38 0.20 1.02
C GLY A 115 11.61 0.21 2.34
N ASP A 116 11.69 -0.87 3.12
CA ASP A 116 11.05 -0.92 4.43
C ASP A 116 11.76 -0.02 5.45
N THR A 117 10.94 0.74 6.16
CA THR A 117 11.26 1.46 7.40
C THR A 117 10.19 1.09 8.42
N TYR A 118 10.40 1.40 9.71
CA TYR A 118 9.35 1.17 10.70
C TYR A 118 8.08 1.96 10.40
N GLU A 119 8.17 3.17 9.85
CA GLU A 119 7.00 3.94 9.41
C GLU A 119 6.22 3.24 8.29
N VAL A 120 6.91 2.67 7.31
CA VAL A 120 6.27 1.94 6.20
C VAL A 120 5.58 0.68 6.73
N ILE A 121 6.26 -0.09 7.58
CA ILE A 121 5.72 -1.34 8.12
C ILE A 121 4.53 -1.05 9.05
N ALA A 122 4.64 -0.07 9.94
CA ALA A 122 3.55 0.35 10.83
C ALA A 122 2.32 0.82 10.03
N ARG A 123 2.53 1.57 8.93
CA ARG A 123 1.45 1.97 8.01
C ARG A 123 0.78 0.77 7.35
N ARG A 124 1.55 -0.21 6.89
CA ARG A 124 1.03 -1.46 6.30
C ARG A 124 0.21 -2.27 7.29
N LEU A 125 0.60 -2.28 8.56
CA LEU A 125 -0.07 -2.99 9.65
C LEU A 125 -1.19 -2.17 10.33
N ASN A 126 -1.30 -0.88 10.02
CA ASN A 126 -2.20 0.07 10.68
C ASN A 126 -2.05 0.05 12.22
N ILE A 127 -0.79 0.12 12.69
CA ILE A 127 -0.42 0.25 14.10
C ILE A 127 0.52 1.44 14.30
N THR A 128 0.74 1.85 15.55
CA THR A 128 1.69 2.93 15.87
C THR A 128 3.13 2.48 15.60
N VAL A 129 3.96 3.40 15.14
CA VAL A 129 5.39 3.18 14.91
C VAL A 129 6.08 2.79 16.23
N GLU A 130 5.70 3.47 17.31
CA GLU A 130 6.23 3.27 18.66
C GLU A 130 5.99 1.83 19.15
N SER A 131 4.83 1.23 18.84
CA SER A 131 4.53 -0.15 19.21
C SER A 131 5.36 -1.17 18.45
N LEU A 132 5.75 -0.86 17.21
CA LEU A 132 6.56 -1.75 16.38
C LEU A 132 8.06 -1.67 16.72
N MET A 133 8.51 -0.51 17.21
CA MET A 133 9.90 -0.30 17.62
C MET A 133 10.24 -0.89 18.99
N HIS A 134 9.31 -1.58 19.68
CA HIS A 134 9.51 -2.22 20.99
C HIS A 134 10.18 -1.29 22.02
N VAL A 135 9.64 -0.07 22.19
CA VAL A 135 10.18 0.88 23.19
C VAL A 135 9.98 0.39 24.63
N ASP A 136 9.12 -0.61 24.88
CA ASP A 136 8.75 -1.11 26.23
C ASP A 136 9.14 -2.59 26.53
N GLY A 137 10.34 -3.04 26.13
CA GLY A 137 10.92 -4.30 26.64
C GLY A 137 11.60 -4.14 28.03
N PRO A 138 11.65 -5.19 28.90
CA PRO A 138 12.43 -5.11 30.14
C PRO A 138 13.88 -4.76 29.80
N ALA A 139 14.41 -3.77 30.53
CA ALA A 139 15.58 -2.94 30.25
C ALA A 139 16.96 -3.62 30.06
N ASN A 140 17.04 -4.91 29.72
CA ASN A 140 18.28 -5.68 29.66
C ASN A 140 18.39 -6.66 28.46
N GLU A 141 17.56 -6.53 27.43
CA GLU A 141 17.97 -7.00 26.09
C GLU A 141 18.26 -5.78 25.23
N THR A 142 19.56 -5.58 24.97
CA THR A 142 20.06 -4.65 23.97
C THR A 142 19.69 -5.18 22.59
N LEU A 143 18.39 -5.25 22.27
CA LEU A 143 17.97 -5.26 20.88
C LEU A 143 18.31 -3.87 20.37
N THR A 144 19.30 -3.82 19.48
CA THR A 144 19.72 -2.62 18.76
C THR A 144 18.50 -1.97 18.12
N ASN A 145 17.89 -1.04 18.85
CA ASN A 145 16.88 -0.14 18.37
C ASN A 145 17.52 0.62 17.19
N PRO A 146 17.00 0.57 15.96
CA PRO A 146 17.55 1.39 14.90
C PRO A 146 17.26 2.85 15.24
N THR A 147 18.24 3.69 14.97
CA THR A 147 18.36 5.07 15.46
C THR A 147 17.29 6.02 14.90
N SER A 148 16.37 5.55 14.03
CA SER A 148 15.30 6.35 13.43
C SER A 148 14.14 5.48 12.87
N PRO A 149 12.86 5.86 13.05
CA PRO A 149 11.71 5.27 12.36
C PRO A 149 11.78 5.28 10.83
N THR A 150 12.53 6.23 10.28
CA THR A 150 12.67 6.48 8.84
C THR A 150 13.91 5.84 8.22
N ALA A 151 14.78 5.24 9.04
CA ALA A 151 15.95 4.53 8.52
C ALA A 151 15.49 3.27 7.77
N GLU A 152 16.05 3.05 6.58
CA GLU A 152 15.83 1.81 5.85
C GLU A 152 16.38 0.63 6.65
N LEU A 153 15.59 -0.44 6.68
CA LEU A 153 15.93 -1.70 7.34
C LEU A 153 16.56 -2.65 6.33
N ASP A 154 17.49 -3.48 6.82
CA ASP A 154 18.06 -4.55 6.00
C ASP A 154 16.97 -5.48 5.48
N VAL A 155 17.06 -5.85 4.21
CA VAL A 155 16.12 -6.77 3.56
C VAL A 155 16.32 -8.20 4.11
N GLY A 156 15.21 -8.91 4.30
CA GLY A 156 15.21 -10.31 4.71
C GLY A 156 15.38 -10.57 6.21
N GLN A 157 15.17 -9.54 7.04
CA GLN A 157 15.11 -9.65 8.48
C GLN A 157 13.67 -9.92 8.94
N PHE A 158 13.54 -10.49 10.14
CA PHE A 158 12.24 -10.62 10.80
C PHE A 158 12.10 -9.59 11.92
N ILE A 159 10.99 -8.85 11.88
CA ILE A 159 10.57 -7.91 12.92
C ILE A 159 9.44 -8.53 13.72
N LYS A 160 9.51 -8.43 15.04
CA LYS A 160 8.41 -8.84 15.93
C LYS A 160 7.28 -7.81 15.84
N VAL A 161 6.06 -8.30 15.67
CA VAL A 161 4.86 -7.45 15.60
C VAL A 161 4.00 -7.70 16.84
N PRO A 162 3.58 -6.65 17.58
CA PRO A 162 2.71 -6.80 18.73
C PRO A 162 1.31 -7.27 18.32
N GLN A 163 0.78 -8.28 19.02
CA GLN A 163 -0.54 -8.84 18.78
C GLN A 163 -1.46 -8.59 19.97
N CYS A 164 -2.70 -8.19 19.73
CA CYS A 164 -3.69 -8.06 20.80
C CYS A 164 -4.28 -9.43 21.14
N ASP A 165 -4.50 -9.74 22.41
CA ASP A 165 -5.13 -10.99 22.86
C ASP A 165 -6.23 -10.70 23.89
N PRO A 166 -7.43 -11.30 23.79
CA PRO A 166 -7.86 -12.25 22.76
C PRO A 166 -8.32 -11.56 21.46
N SER A 167 -7.79 -12.01 20.32
CA SER A 167 -8.23 -11.59 18.99
C SER A 167 -7.96 -12.70 17.96
N GLN A 168 -8.63 -12.66 16.80
CA GLN A 168 -8.50 -13.70 15.79
C GLN A 168 -8.64 -13.17 14.35
N CYS A 169 -8.13 -13.94 13.38
CA CYS A 169 -8.47 -13.84 11.95
C CYS A 169 -8.85 -15.23 11.44
N ILE A 170 -9.66 -15.30 10.39
CA ILE A 170 -9.87 -16.52 9.61
C ILE A 170 -8.78 -16.58 8.54
N ILE A 171 -8.05 -17.69 8.42
CA ILE A 171 -6.98 -17.84 7.42
C ILE A 171 -7.46 -18.80 6.33
N GLN A 172 -7.40 -18.39 5.07
CA GLN A 172 -7.79 -19.22 3.93
C GLN A 172 -6.81 -19.09 2.76
N PRO A 173 -6.56 -20.18 2.01
CA PRO A 173 -5.88 -20.10 0.72
C PRO A 173 -6.66 -19.23 -0.26
N TYR A 174 -5.96 -18.39 -1.03
CA TYR A 174 -6.54 -17.49 -2.02
C TYR A 174 -5.68 -17.45 -3.28
N VAL A 175 -6.32 -17.51 -4.46
CA VAL A 175 -5.63 -17.33 -5.74
C VAL A 175 -5.75 -15.87 -6.15
N PHE A 176 -4.63 -15.14 -6.12
CA PHE A 176 -4.64 -13.70 -6.35
C PHE A 176 -4.66 -13.37 -7.84
N LYS A 177 -5.85 -13.07 -8.37
CA LYS A 177 -6.07 -12.91 -9.82
C LYS A 177 -5.95 -11.47 -10.34
N TRP A 178 -6.21 -10.49 -9.48
CA TRP A 178 -6.23 -9.08 -9.85
C TRP A 178 -6.19 -8.19 -8.61
N GLY A 179 -5.51 -7.04 -8.70
CA GLY A 179 -5.52 -6.00 -7.67
C GLY A 179 -4.16 -5.79 -7.03
N VAL A 180 -4.13 -5.00 -5.95
CA VAL A 180 -3.01 -4.95 -4.99
C VAL A 180 -3.47 -5.48 -3.62
N TYR A 181 -2.57 -5.73 -2.67
CA TYR A 181 -3.03 -6.19 -1.35
C TYR A 181 -3.90 -5.17 -0.62
N LYS A 182 -3.79 -3.86 -0.91
CA LYS A 182 -4.73 -2.87 -0.36
C LYS A 182 -6.17 -3.20 -0.76
N ASP A 183 -6.42 -3.55 -2.02
CA ASP A 183 -7.75 -3.92 -2.51
C ASP A 183 -8.29 -5.15 -1.75
N LEU A 184 -7.42 -6.13 -1.44
CA LEU A 184 -7.79 -7.29 -0.63
C LEU A 184 -8.01 -6.94 0.84
N ALA A 185 -7.14 -6.11 1.42
CA ALA A 185 -7.20 -5.71 2.82
C ALA A 185 -8.51 -5.00 3.14
N GLU A 186 -8.91 -4.05 2.28
CA GLU A 186 -10.19 -3.34 2.39
C GLU A 186 -11.38 -4.30 2.21
N LYS A 187 -11.30 -5.22 1.25
CA LYS A 187 -12.38 -6.18 0.97
C LYS A 187 -12.62 -7.17 2.11
N TYR A 188 -11.56 -7.65 2.76
CA TYR A 188 -11.62 -8.76 3.70
C TYR A 188 -11.43 -8.35 5.16
N GLY A 189 -11.37 -7.05 5.46
CA GLY A 189 -11.24 -6.57 6.84
C GLY A 189 -9.93 -7.02 7.50
N THR A 190 -8.82 -6.78 6.81
CA THR A 190 -7.45 -7.05 7.29
C THR A 190 -6.54 -5.88 6.91
N THR A 191 -5.23 -6.05 7.05
CA THR A 191 -4.21 -5.04 6.70
C THR A 191 -3.24 -5.57 5.65
N VAL A 192 -2.65 -4.68 4.85
CA VAL A 192 -1.64 -5.05 3.84
C VAL A 192 -0.49 -5.81 4.50
N GLY A 193 -0.02 -5.33 5.65
CA GLY A 193 1.06 -5.94 6.41
C GLY A 193 0.72 -7.37 6.83
N GLN A 194 -0.50 -7.64 7.30
CA GLN A 194 -0.91 -9.00 7.67
C GLN A 194 -0.97 -9.96 6.47
N ILE A 195 -1.37 -9.48 5.29
CA ILE A 195 -1.32 -10.28 4.05
C ILE A 195 0.14 -10.57 3.66
N MET A 196 1.01 -9.56 3.74
CA MET A 196 2.45 -9.75 3.50
C MET A 196 3.05 -10.76 4.47
N MET A 197 2.73 -10.73 5.76
CA MET A 197 3.28 -11.69 6.73
C MET A 197 2.85 -13.15 6.45
N MET A 198 1.72 -13.35 5.78
CA MET A 198 1.25 -14.67 5.34
C MET A 198 1.87 -15.12 4.01
N SER A 199 2.54 -14.23 3.28
CA SER A 199 3.26 -14.48 2.03
C SER A 199 4.52 -13.61 1.96
N PRO A 200 5.48 -13.81 2.89
CA PRO A 200 6.51 -12.82 3.25
C PRO A 200 7.50 -12.48 2.14
N THR A 201 7.71 -13.37 1.18
CA THR A 201 8.67 -13.17 0.07
C THR A 201 7.99 -12.71 -1.22
N TYR A 202 6.67 -12.53 -1.21
CA TYR A 202 5.92 -12.07 -2.37
C TYR A 202 5.87 -10.53 -2.42
N ASN A 203 6.42 -9.95 -3.49
CA ASN A 203 6.34 -8.50 -3.73
C ASN A 203 5.35 -8.16 -4.85
N TYR A 204 5.45 -8.85 -5.98
CA TYR A 204 4.59 -8.68 -7.15
C TYR A 204 4.79 -9.86 -8.11
N SER A 205 3.94 -10.00 -9.12
CA SER A 205 4.06 -11.03 -10.15
C SER A 205 3.96 -10.41 -11.55
N SER A 206 5.07 -10.42 -12.25
CA SER A 206 5.16 -10.04 -13.66
C SER A 206 4.92 -11.22 -14.63
N LEU A 207 4.65 -12.41 -14.09
CA LEU A 207 4.38 -13.61 -14.88
C LEU A 207 2.90 -14.00 -14.90
N ALA A 208 2.08 -13.52 -13.95
CA ALA A 208 0.69 -13.96 -13.78
C ALA A 208 -0.21 -13.78 -15.03
N PHE A 209 0.14 -12.84 -15.91
CA PHE A 209 -0.60 -12.56 -17.14
C PHE A 209 0.15 -12.97 -18.41
N SER A 210 1.26 -13.70 -18.27
CA SER A 210 1.93 -14.33 -19.40
C SER A 210 1.19 -15.61 -19.83
N PRO A 211 1.32 -16.07 -21.10
CA PRO A 211 0.61 -17.26 -21.59
C PRO A 211 0.83 -18.55 -20.77
N GLU A 212 1.98 -18.67 -20.12
CA GLU A 212 2.35 -19.82 -19.26
C GLU A 212 2.31 -19.47 -17.76
N GLY A 213 1.84 -18.27 -17.44
CA GLY A 213 1.75 -17.74 -16.09
C GLY A 213 0.72 -18.44 -15.22
N MET A 214 1.00 -18.51 -13.93
CA MET A 214 0.00 -18.86 -12.91
C MET A 214 -0.21 -17.68 -11.97
N TYR A 215 -1.46 -17.48 -11.58
CA TYR A 215 -1.81 -16.54 -10.52
C TYR A 215 -1.23 -17.02 -9.18
N PRO A 216 -0.55 -16.15 -8.42
CA PRO A 216 0.12 -16.54 -7.20
C PRO A 216 -0.89 -17.01 -6.14
N PRO A 217 -0.67 -18.19 -5.52
CA PRO A 217 -1.40 -18.58 -4.32
C PRO A 217 -0.86 -17.80 -3.12
N ILE A 218 -1.75 -17.23 -2.34
CA ILE A 218 -1.44 -16.54 -1.08
C ILE A 218 -2.32 -17.09 0.04
N ASN A 219 -1.93 -16.87 1.28
CA ASN A 219 -2.82 -17.07 2.42
C ASN A 219 -3.40 -15.74 2.84
N LEU A 220 -4.73 -15.67 2.98
CA LEU A 220 -5.43 -14.44 3.26
C LEU A 220 -6.01 -14.48 4.68
N PRO A 221 -5.57 -13.56 5.58
CA PRO A 221 -6.23 -13.33 6.85
C PRO A 221 -7.50 -12.49 6.61
N ILE A 222 -8.65 -12.98 7.08
CA ILE A 222 -9.98 -12.41 6.84
C ILE A 222 -10.62 -12.08 8.19
N ASN A 223 -11.31 -10.94 8.26
CA ASN A 223 -12.06 -10.47 9.42
C ASN A 223 -11.24 -10.50 10.72
N CYS A 224 -10.06 -9.87 10.68
CA CYS A 224 -9.20 -9.75 11.83
C CYS A 224 -9.86 -8.86 12.89
N THR A 225 -10.29 -9.45 14.00
CA THR A 225 -11.18 -8.80 14.99
C THR A 225 -10.79 -9.13 16.43
N ALA A 226 -11.05 -8.18 17.32
CA ALA A 226 -10.97 -8.39 18.77
C ALA A 226 -12.10 -9.33 19.24
N LEU A 227 -11.80 -10.19 20.21
CA LEU A 227 -12.79 -11.07 20.85
C LEU A 227 -13.28 -10.52 22.20
N SER A 228 -12.62 -9.48 22.70
CA SER A 228 -12.92 -8.83 23.98
C SER A 228 -12.58 -7.34 23.90
N ASN A 229 -13.25 -6.52 24.70
CA ASN A 229 -12.87 -5.12 24.92
C ASN A 229 -11.65 -4.98 25.84
N ASN A 230 -11.41 -5.98 26.68
CA ASN A 230 -10.24 -6.07 27.54
C ASN A 230 -9.22 -6.99 26.87
N MET A 231 -8.18 -6.41 26.29
CA MET A 231 -7.10 -7.11 25.59
C MET A 231 -5.74 -6.76 26.18
N THR A 232 -4.82 -7.71 26.12
CA THR A 232 -3.39 -7.51 26.41
C THR A 232 -2.59 -7.47 25.11
N THR A 233 -1.50 -6.73 25.10
CA THR A 233 -0.50 -6.81 24.02
C THR A 233 0.43 -7.98 24.29
N LEU A 234 0.67 -8.78 23.27
CA LEU A 234 1.68 -9.83 23.25
C LEU A 234 2.85 -9.31 22.43
N ASP A 235 3.99 -9.10 23.09
CA ASP A 235 5.22 -8.50 22.54
C ASP A 235 6.35 -9.52 22.30
#